data_AF-A0AAV0WT73-F1
#
_entry.id   AF-A0AAV0WT73-F1
#
_cell.length_a   1.000
_cell.length_b   1.000
_cell.length_c   1.000
_cell.angle_alpha   90.00
_cell.angle_beta   90.00
_cell.angle_gamma   90.00
#
_symmetry.space_group_name_H-M   'P 1'
#
loop_
_entity.id
_entity.type
_entity.pdbx_description
1 polymer ?
#
loop_
_entity_poly.entity_id
_entity_poly.type
_entity_poly.pdbx_seq_one_letter_code
_entity_poly.pdbx_strand_id
1 'polypeptide(L)'
;MGCFSHTMNLVVQSSLTLENSLLDRVKAIVTHFRKSTVANNKLHTYQINNGISQPKKLIQDVQTRWNSTFYMISRFVELEDSIRGTLGLLDKAPENLKGEEWVILKEMCQVL
;
A
#
# COMPACT_ATOMS: atom_id res chain seq x y z
N MET A 1 2.39 8.36 -33.86
CA MET A 1 2.23 7.22 -32.93
C MET A 1 1.23 7.61 -31.87
N GLY A 2 0.03 7.03 -31.91
CA GLY A 2 -1.04 7.32 -30.97
C GLY A 2 -0.65 6.81 -29.60
N CYS A 3 -0.29 7.72 -28.70
CA CYS A 3 -0.16 7.42 -27.30
C CYS A 3 -1.51 6.93 -26.77
N PHE A 4 -1.55 5.68 -26.32
CA PHE A 4 -2.62 5.07 -25.51
C PHE A 4 -2.96 5.89 -24.23
N SER A 5 -2.17 6.93 -23.96
CA SER A 5 -2.29 7.88 -22.86
C SER A 5 -3.44 8.89 -22.98
N HIS A 6 -4.05 9.12 -24.15
CA HIS A 6 -4.96 10.27 -24.33
C HIS A 6 -6.46 9.95 -24.38
N THR A 7 -6.86 8.70 -24.66
CA THR A 7 -8.28 8.31 -24.69
C THR A 7 -8.79 7.86 -23.30
N MET A 8 -7.86 7.52 -22.41
CA MET A 8 -8.08 7.36 -20.97
C MET A 8 -8.08 8.74 -20.28
N ASN A 9 -8.94 9.69 -20.65
CA ASN A 9 -8.87 11.06 -20.08
C ASN A 9 -10.17 11.62 -19.50
N LEU A 10 -11.26 10.86 -19.41
CA LEU A 10 -12.48 11.33 -18.72
C LEU A 10 -13.00 10.33 -17.68
N VAL A 11 -13.14 9.05 -18.02
CA VAL A 11 -13.40 7.98 -17.02
C VAL A 11 -12.19 7.80 -16.09
N VAL A 12 -11.01 8.08 -16.65
CA VAL A 12 -9.72 7.85 -16.00
C VAL A 12 -9.27 9.04 -15.18
N GLN A 13 -9.74 10.26 -15.45
CA GLN A 13 -9.47 11.39 -14.55
C GLN A 13 -10.18 11.19 -13.20
N SER A 14 -11.41 10.65 -13.21
CA SER A 14 -12.16 10.32 -11.99
C SER A 14 -11.62 9.08 -11.28
N SER A 15 -11.21 8.04 -12.02
CA SER A 15 -10.51 6.91 -11.39
C SER A 15 -9.14 7.36 -10.89
N LEU A 16 -8.29 8.02 -11.68
CA LEU A 16 -6.98 8.55 -11.25
C LEU A 16 -7.06 9.44 -10.01
N THR A 17 -8.10 10.27 -9.85
CA THR A 17 -8.24 11.08 -8.62
C THR A 17 -8.59 10.22 -7.41
N LEU A 18 -9.47 9.23 -7.56
CA LEU A 18 -9.75 8.23 -6.53
C LEU A 18 -8.49 7.41 -6.20
N GLU A 19 -7.77 6.96 -7.22
CA GLU A 19 -6.51 6.22 -7.12
C GLU A 19 -5.42 7.06 -6.44
N ASN A 20 -5.29 8.35 -6.77
CA ASN A 20 -4.33 9.23 -6.10
C ASN A 20 -4.63 9.38 -4.61
N SER A 21 -5.91 9.59 -4.25
CA SER A 21 -6.31 9.69 -2.85
C SER A 21 -6.05 8.39 -2.07
N LEU A 22 -6.30 7.24 -2.70
CA LEU A 22 -6.01 5.92 -2.14
C LEU A 22 -4.50 5.69 -2.01
N LEU A 23 -3.71 6.04 -3.02
CA LEU A 23 -2.26 5.95 -3.00
C LEU A 23 -1.65 6.84 -1.92
N ASP A 24 -2.19 8.03 -1.68
CA ASP A 24 -1.75 8.91 -0.60
C ASP A 24 -2.00 8.28 0.78
N ARG A 25 -3.13 7.59 0.96
CA ARG A 25 -3.41 6.83 2.18
C ARG A 25 -2.46 5.65 2.36
N VAL A 26 -2.20 4.89 1.30
CA VAL A 26 -1.19 3.81 1.31
C VAL A 26 0.18 4.38 1.70
N LYS A 27 0.60 5.48 1.07
CA LYS A 27 1.85 6.18 1.38
C LYS A 27 1.90 6.66 2.83
N ALA A 28 0.80 7.14 3.38
CA ALA A 28 0.70 7.55 4.77
C ALA A 28 0.91 6.37 5.73
N ILE A 29 0.26 5.23 5.48
CA ILE A 29 0.41 4.01 6.28
C ILE A 29 1.85 3.49 6.19
N VAL A 30 2.38 3.35 4.96
CA VAL A 30 3.78 2.93 4.73
C VAL A 30 4.76 3.85 5.46
N THR A 31 4.55 5.16 5.37
CA THR A 31 5.37 6.17 6.04
C THR A 31 5.30 6.04 7.55
N HIS A 32 4.12 5.79 8.12
CA HIS A 32 3.94 5.57 9.55
C HIS A 32 4.79 4.38 10.04
N PHE A 33 4.68 3.23 9.37
CA PHE A 33 5.48 2.05 9.71
C PHE A 33 6.99 2.28 9.51
N ARG A 34 7.40 3.00 8.46
CA ARG A 34 8.81 3.32 8.22
C ARG A 34 9.41 4.26 9.25
N LYS A 35 8.65 5.26 9.72
CA LYS A 35 9.11 6.27 10.68
C LYS A 35 9.03 5.80 12.13
N SER A 36 8.12 4.89 12.45
CA SER A 36 7.92 4.39 13.81
C SER A 36 8.60 3.04 14.01
N THR A 37 9.71 3.02 14.76
CA THR A 37 10.38 1.78 15.18
C THR A 37 9.42 0.85 15.92
N VAL A 38 8.52 1.40 16.74
CA VAL A 38 7.51 0.61 17.47
C VAL A 38 6.54 -0.06 16.50
N ALA A 39 5.98 0.69 15.54
CA ALA A 39 5.05 0.12 14.56
C ALA A 39 5.73 -0.93 13.68
N ASN A 40 6.96 -0.66 13.21
CA ASN A 40 7.74 -1.62 12.44
C ASN A 40 8.04 -2.91 13.24
N ASN A 41 8.39 -2.79 14.52
CA ASN A 41 8.66 -3.95 15.36
C ASN A 41 7.40 -4.75 15.65
N LYS A 42 6.24 -4.09 15.86
CA LYS A 42 4.96 -4.79 15.97
C LYS A 42 4.60 -5.53 14.69
N LEU A 43 4.81 -4.92 13.51
CA LEU A 43 4.60 -5.57 12.22
C LEU A 43 5.48 -6.80 12.03
N HIS A 44 6.75 -6.69 12.42
CA HIS A 44 7.69 -7.81 12.38
C HIS A 44 7.29 -8.94 13.33
N THR A 45 6.92 -8.59 14.56
CA THR A 45 6.49 -9.56 15.58
C THR A 45 5.19 -10.26 15.18
N TYR A 46 4.23 -9.51 14.62
CA TYR A 46 2.98 -10.07 14.12
C TYR A 46 3.24 -11.12 13.05
N GLN A 47 4.13 -10.85 12.09
CA GLN A 47 4.51 -11.82 11.05
C GLN A 47 5.11 -13.11 11.64
N ILE A 48 6.05 -12.99 12.58
CA ILE A 48 6.66 -14.15 13.25
C ILE A 48 5.59 -14.97 13.99
N ASN A 49 4.72 -14.30 14.74
CA ASN A 49 3.68 -14.97 15.53
C ASN A 49 2.66 -15.69 14.65
N ASN A 50 2.49 -15.27 13.40
CA ASN A 50 1.64 -15.92 12.40
C ASN A 50 2.42 -16.94 11.53
N GLY A 51 3.63 -17.34 11.93
CA GLY A 51 4.40 -18.39 11.27
C GLY A 51 5.15 -17.96 10.01
N ILE A 52 5.24 -16.65 9.72
CA ILE A 52 6.02 -16.17 8.57
C ILE A 52 7.51 -16.29 8.87
N SER A 53 8.18 -17.20 8.17
CA SER A 53 9.61 -17.49 8.37
C SER A 53 10.54 -16.35 7.94
N GLN A 54 10.09 -15.48 7.03
CA GLN A 54 10.85 -14.32 6.56
C GLN A 54 9.99 -13.05 6.66
N PRO A 55 9.95 -12.40 7.84
CA PRO A 55 9.22 -11.16 8.03
C PRO A 55 9.72 -10.07 7.07
N LYS A 56 8.79 -9.39 6.41
CA LYS A 56 9.10 -8.32 5.46
C LYS A 56 8.75 -6.95 6.05
N LYS A 57 9.46 -5.94 5.57
CA LYS A 57 9.17 -4.53 5.83
C LYS A 57 8.38 -3.95 4.66
N LEU A 58 7.62 -2.90 4.94
CA LEU A 58 7.00 -2.07 3.91
C LEU A 58 8.07 -1.30 3.13
N ILE A 59 7.86 -1.23 1.81
CA ILE A 59 8.71 -0.50 0.87
C ILE A 59 8.08 0.88 0.69
N GLN A 60 8.90 1.93 0.71
CA GLN A 60 8.45 3.28 0.44
C GLN A 60 8.69 3.59 -1.04
N ASP A 61 7.71 4.21 -1.68
CA ASP A 61 7.87 4.77 -3.02
C ASP A 61 9.04 5.78 -3.05
N VAL A 62 9.84 5.71 -4.12
CA VAL A 62 10.89 6.67 -4.45
C VAL A 62 10.46 7.32 -5.76
N GLN A 63 10.02 8.58 -5.71
CA GLN A 63 9.33 9.33 -6.78
C GLN A 63 9.93 9.29 -8.20
N THR A 64 11.12 8.73 -8.41
CA THR A 64 11.85 8.84 -9.67
C THR A 64 11.43 7.85 -10.76
N ARG A 65 10.66 6.79 -10.48
CA ARG A 65 10.26 5.77 -11.49
C ARG A 65 8.96 5.05 -11.12
N TRP A 66 8.02 4.86 -12.06
CA TRP A 66 6.77 4.09 -11.85
C TRP A 66 6.96 2.71 -11.19
N ASN A 67 8.11 2.08 -11.41
CA ASN A 67 8.45 0.80 -10.79
C ASN A 67 8.45 0.85 -9.25
N SER A 68 8.84 1.97 -8.62
CA SER A 68 8.84 2.07 -7.15
C SER A 68 7.44 2.08 -6.56
N THR A 69 6.51 2.78 -7.21
CA THR A 69 5.09 2.78 -6.83
C THR A 69 4.51 1.38 -6.92
N PHE A 70 4.77 0.67 -8.02
CA PHE A 70 4.34 -0.72 -8.18
C PHE A 70 4.88 -1.62 -7.06
N TYR A 71 6.18 -1.58 -6.77
CA TYR A 71 6.78 -2.39 -5.70
C TYR A 71 6.24 -2.04 -4.31
N MET A 72 5.96 -0.76 -4.04
CA MET A 72 5.33 -0.34 -2.79
C MET A 72 3.93 -0.95 -2.66
N ILE A 73 3.08 -0.81 -3.68
CA ILE A 73 1.70 -1.33 -3.64
C ILE A 73 1.72 -2.85 -3.57
N SER A 74 2.54 -3.52 -4.38
CA SER A 74 2.66 -4.98 -4.38
C SER A 74 3.06 -5.52 -3.00
N ARG A 75 4.07 -4.90 -2.35
CA ARG A 75 4.46 -5.27 -0.97
C ARG A 75 3.37 -4.94 0.05
N PHE A 76 2.65 -3.84 -0.14
CA PHE A 76 1.58 -3.43 0.75
C PHE A 76 0.41 -4.42 0.71
N VAL A 77 0.00 -4.85 -0.48
CA VAL A 77 -1.01 -5.90 -0.69
C VAL A 77 -0.54 -7.25 -0.16
N GLU A 78 0.72 -7.63 -0.40
CA GLU A 78 1.31 -8.86 0.13
C GLU A 78 1.21 -8.94 1.66
N LEU A 79 1.33 -7.80 2.34
CA LEU A 79 1.32 -7.70 3.80
C LEU A 79 -0.04 -7.32 4.39
N GLU A 80 -1.13 -7.41 3.63
CA GLU A 80 -2.48 -6.98 4.06
C GLU A 80 -2.83 -7.51 5.46
N ASP A 81 -2.81 -8.83 5.68
CA ASP A 81 -3.18 -9.43 6.96
C ASP A 81 -2.29 -8.94 8.11
N SER A 82 -1.00 -8.78 7.83
CA SER A 82 -0.03 -8.28 8.81
C SER A 82 -0.25 -6.81 9.14
N ILE A 83 -0.58 -5.99 8.14
CA ILE A 83 -0.89 -4.57 8.31
C ILE A 83 -2.18 -4.42 9.11
N ARG A 84 -3.25 -5.13 8.73
CA ARG A 84 -4.57 -5.04 9.40
C ARG A 84 -4.46 -5.50 10.85
N GLY A 85 -3.80 -6.63 11.10
CA GLY A 85 -3.56 -7.13 12.44
C GLY A 85 -2.70 -6.17 13.29
N THR A 86 -1.67 -5.58 12.70
CA THR A 86 -0.79 -4.65 13.43
C THR A 86 -1.45 -3.30 13.71
N LEU A 87 -2.22 -2.75 12.76
CA LEU A 87 -2.95 -1.49 12.96
C LEU A 87 -3.94 -1.59 14.12
N GLY A 88 -4.60 -2.75 14.29
CA GLY A 88 -5.47 -3.01 15.44
C GLY A 88 -4.77 -3.05 16.80
N LEU A 89 -3.44 -3.14 16.82
CA LEU A 89 -2.61 -3.19 18.02
C LEU A 89 -1.89 -1.86 18.33
N LEU A 90 -2.10 -0.81 17.53
CA LEU A 90 -1.41 0.48 17.68
C LEU A 90 -2.34 1.55 18.30
N ASP A 91 -1.88 2.21 19.36
CA ASP A 91 -2.65 3.28 20.04
C ASP A 91 -2.86 4.54 19.17
N LYS A 92 -1.95 4.80 18.23
CA LYS A 92 -2.00 5.95 17.30
C LYS A 92 -1.84 5.49 15.86
N ALA A 93 -2.65 4.51 15.47
CA ALA A 93 -2.64 3.97 14.12
C ALA A 93 -3.17 4.99 13.11
N PRO A 94 -2.60 5.08 11.89
CA PRO A 94 -3.26 5.74 10.78
C PRO A 94 -4.57 5.00 10.42
N GLU A 95 -5.51 5.71 9.80
CA GLU A 95 -6.78 5.11 9.38
C GLU A 95 -6.52 3.95 8.41
N ASN A 96 -7.05 2.77 8.74
CA ASN A 96 -6.93 1.59 7.91
C ASN A 96 -7.75 1.74 6.62
N LEU A 97 -7.35 1.06 5.55
CA LEU A 97 -8.12 1.01 4.33
C LEU A 97 -9.38 0.16 4.50
N LYS A 98 -10.45 0.56 3.81
CA LYS A 98 -11.70 -0.20 3.70
C LYS A 98 -11.50 -1.44 2.83
N GLY A 99 -12.39 -2.42 2.98
CA GLY A 99 -12.33 -3.66 2.19
C GLY A 99 -12.34 -3.41 0.68
N GLU A 100 -13.17 -2.48 0.22
CA GLU A 100 -13.24 -2.07 -1.19
C GLU A 100 -11.91 -1.48 -1.70
N GLU A 101 -11.21 -0.71 -0.88
CA GLU A 101 -9.93 -0.11 -1.22
C GLU A 101 -8.82 -1.16 -1.37
N TRP A 102 -8.84 -2.22 -0.55
CA TRP A 102 -7.94 -3.36 -0.72
C TRP A 102 -8.19 -4.13 -2.01
N VAL A 103 -9.45 -4.25 -2.45
CA VAL A 103 -9.78 -4.89 -3.73
C VAL A 103 -9.22 -4.06 -4.89
N ILE A 104 -9.42 -2.74 -4.87
CA ILE A 104 -8.88 -1.83 -5.89
C ILE A 104 -7.34 -1.94 -5.97
N LEU A 105 -6.63 -1.95 -4.83
CA LEU A 105 -5.17 -2.09 -4.82
C LEU A 105 -4.69 -3.44 -5.40
N LYS A 106 -5.44 -4.52 -5.17
CA LYS A 106 -5.15 -5.83 -5.75
C LYS A 106 -5.34 -5.83 -7.27
N GLU A 107 -6.41 -5.20 -7.76
CA GLU A 107 -6.66 -5.06 -9.20
C GLU A 107 -5.58 -4.19 -9.87
N MET A 108 -5.15 -3.10 -9.24
CA MET A 108 -4.03 -2.28 -9.73
C MET A 108 -2.75 -3.10 -9.91
N CYS A 109 -2.43 -3.99 -8.96
CA CYS A 109 -1.26 -4.86 -9.07
C CYS A 109 -1.36 -5.93 -10.17
N GLN A 110 -2.56 -6.21 -10.69
CA GLN A 110 -2.76 -7.16 -11.79
C GLN A 110 -2.71 -6.50 -13.17
N VAL A 111 -3.02 -5.20 -13.24
CA VAL A 111 -3.07 -4.42 -14.49
C VAL A 111 -1.72 -3.75 -14.83
N LEU A 112 -0.90 -3.47 -13.82
CA LEU A 112 0.47 -2.93 -13.93
C LEU A 112 1.52 -4.02 -14.15
#